data_AF-A0A2H6NDN3-F1
#
_entry.id   AF-A0A2H6NDN3-F1
#
_cell.length_a   1.000
_cell.length_b   1.000
_cell.length_c   1.000
_cell.angle_alpha   90.00
_cell.angle_beta   90.00
_cell.angle_gamma   90.00
#
_symmetry.space_group_name_H-M   'P 1'
#
loop_
_entity.id
_entity.type
_entity.pdbx_description
1 polymer ?
#
loop_
_entity_poly.entity_id
_entity_poly.type
_entity_poly.pdbx_seq_one_letter_code
_entity_poly.pdbx_strand_id
1 'polypeptide(L)'
;MVDMPQSEKILENVSNVVRRNKIEFVPEIFLLGIMKKNYNRKMKYLILHILTAARISYAQYWKKNSIPPDGLIIKKNLECVEMEKLTMELKGKTDTEYNAVWETWFIWIDN
;
A
#
# COMPACT_ATOMS: atom_id res chain seq x y z
N MET A 1 17.80 22.21 9.15
CA MET A 1 16.59 21.37 9.16
C MET A 1 16.89 20.24 8.20
N VAL A 2 17.13 19.03 8.70
CA VAL A 2 17.50 17.88 7.87
C VAL A 2 16.20 17.36 7.26
N ASP A 3 16.13 17.30 5.93
CA ASP A 3 14.97 16.72 5.25
C ASP A 3 14.80 15.26 5.67
N MET A 4 13.58 14.94 6.10
CA MET A 4 13.20 13.58 6.48
C MET A 4 13.32 12.66 5.25
N PRO A 5 13.98 11.48 5.36
CA PRO A 5 14.05 10.52 4.26
C PRO A 5 12.65 10.17 3.72
N GLN A 6 12.49 10.08 2.40
CA GLN A 6 11.22 9.75 1.72
C GLN A 6 10.54 8.50 2.34
N SER A 7 11.32 7.51 2.78
CA SER A 7 10.81 6.30 3.42
C SER A 7 10.17 6.55 4.79
N GLU A 8 10.68 7.51 5.57
CA GLU A 8 10.12 7.87 6.89
C GLU A 8 8.80 8.63 6.73
N LYS A 9 8.68 9.53 5.74
CA LYS A 9 7.40 10.17 5.41
C LYS A 9 6.34 9.15 5.01
N ILE A 10 6.70 8.18 4.18
CA ILE A 10 5.76 7.12 3.75
C ILE A 10 5.31 6.29 4.94
N LEU A 11 6.21 5.92 5.85
CA LEU A 11 5.88 5.21 7.09
C LEU A 11 4.96 6.02 8.00
N GLU A 12 5.24 7.31 8.18
CA GLU A 12 4.41 8.22 8.97
C GLU A 12 3.00 8.34 8.38
N ASN A 13 2.91 8.48 7.05
CA ASN A 13 1.64 8.62 6.36
C ASN A 13 0.81 7.32 6.38
N VAL A 14 1.44 6.16 6.21
CA VAL A 14 0.79 4.85 6.42
C VAL A 14 0.29 4.73 7.87
N SER A 15 1.11 5.11 8.85
CA SER A 15 0.74 5.08 10.27
C SER A 15 -0.44 6.03 10.59
N ASN A 16 -0.46 7.22 9.99
CA ASN A 16 -1.57 8.18 10.05
C ASN A 16 -2.86 7.60 9.48
N VAL A 17 -2.80 6.87 8.36
CA VAL A 17 -3.97 6.23 7.72
C VAL A 17 -4.53 5.13 8.61
N VAL A 18 -3.67 4.28 9.16
CA VAL A 18 -4.05 3.20 10.09
C VAL A 18 -4.78 3.79 11.30
N ARG A 19 -4.23 4.86 11.88
CA ARG A 19 -4.81 5.53 13.05
C ARG A 19 -6.14 6.21 12.74
N ARG A 20 -6.20 7.05 11.70
CA ARG A 20 -7.40 7.83 11.31
C ARG A 20 -8.58 6.93 10.98
N ASN A 21 -8.33 5.80 10.33
CA ASN A 21 -9.37 4.87 9.92
C ASN A 21 -9.65 3.79 10.97
N LYS A 22 -9.06 3.89 12.16
CA LYS A 22 -9.15 2.90 13.24
C LYS A 22 -8.95 1.49 12.69
N ILE A 23 -7.96 1.33 11.83
CA ILE A 23 -7.64 0.04 11.23
C ILE A 23 -7.03 -0.80 12.33
N GLU A 24 -7.75 -1.83 12.75
CA GLU A 24 -7.22 -2.78 13.71
C GLU A 24 -6.24 -3.67 12.96
N PHE A 25 -4.95 -3.42 13.15
CA PHE A 25 -3.90 -4.17 12.50
C PHE A 25 -3.66 -5.47 13.27
N VAL A 26 -4.27 -6.54 12.78
CA VAL A 26 -3.94 -7.91 13.20
C VAL A 26 -3.10 -8.52 12.08
N PRO A 27 -1.75 -8.51 12.19
CA PRO A 27 -0.84 -8.88 11.11
C PRO A 27 -1.17 -10.24 10.51
N GLU A 28 -1.54 -11.23 11.32
CA GLU A 28 -1.86 -12.60 10.91
C GLU A 28 -3.10 -12.65 10.02
N ILE A 29 -4.11 -11.84 10.34
CA ILE A 29 -5.38 -11.75 9.62
C ILE A 29 -5.20 -10.95 8.32
N PHE A 30 -4.42 -9.87 8.38
CA PHE A 30 -4.07 -9.04 7.22
C PHE A 30 -3.18 -9.80 6.22
N LEU A 31 -2.16 -10.52 6.69
CA LEU A 31 -1.30 -11.36 5.84
C LEU A 31 -2.07 -12.51 5.18
N LEU A 32 -3.23 -12.91 5.70
CA LEU A 32 -4.15 -13.86 5.07
C LEU A 32 -5.25 -13.18 4.23
N GLY A 33 -5.31 -11.84 4.19
CA GLY A 33 -6.25 -11.08 3.38
C GLY A 33 -7.66 -11.07 3.96
N ILE A 34 -7.80 -11.54 5.20
CA ILE A 34 -9.07 -11.60 5.90
C ILE A 34 -9.31 -10.20 6.48
N MET A 35 -10.36 -9.51 6.03
CA MET A 35 -10.73 -8.21 6.61
C MET A 35 -11.96 -8.41 7.47
N LYS A 36 -11.79 -8.53 8.80
CA LYS A 36 -12.90 -8.73 9.75
C LYS A 36 -13.81 -7.49 9.89
N LYS A 37 -13.28 -6.29 9.57
CA LYS A 37 -14.01 -5.03 9.70
C LYS A 37 -14.69 -4.64 8.39
N ASN A 38 -15.87 -4.02 8.50
CA ASN A 38 -16.58 -3.47 7.34
C ASN A 38 -15.96 -2.14 6.90
N TYR A 39 -14.76 -2.20 6.32
CA TYR A 39 -14.14 -1.06 5.64
C TYR A 39 -14.92 -0.71 4.37
N ASN A 40 -14.94 0.58 4.02
CA ASN A 40 -15.51 1.02 2.73
C ASN A 40 -14.68 0.46 1.55
N ARG A 41 -15.24 0.48 0.35
CA ARG A 41 -14.62 -0.10 -0.86
C ARG A 41 -13.20 0.44 -1.11
N LYS A 42 -13.01 1.76 -0.97
CA LYS A 42 -11.71 2.44 -1.16
C LYS A 42 -10.65 1.95 -0.18
N MET A 43 -10.99 1.85 1.10
CA MET A 43 -10.08 1.35 2.14
C MET A 43 -9.75 -0.13 1.98
N LYS A 44 -10.74 -0.97 1.64
CA LYS A 44 -10.51 -2.39 1.34
C LYS A 44 -9.51 -2.53 0.19
N TYR A 45 -9.67 -1.72 -0.85
CA TYR A 45 -8.81 -1.73 -2.02
C TYR A 45 -7.36 -1.34 -1.69
N LEU A 46 -7.18 -0.24 -0.95
CA LEU A 46 -5.86 0.23 -0.51
C LEU A 46 -5.15 -0.80 0.38
N ILE A 47 -5.87 -1.37 1.35
CA ILE A 47 -5.34 -2.43 2.23
C ILE A 47 -4.86 -3.63 1.41
N LEU A 48 -5.66 -4.08 0.45
CA LEU A 48 -5.31 -5.23 -0.39
C LEU A 48 -4.05 -4.98 -1.22
N HIS A 49 -3.86 -3.77 -1.75
CA HIS A 49 -2.67 -3.42 -2.52
C HIS A 49 -1.41 -3.40 -1.67
N ILE A 50 -1.48 -2.75 -0.49
CA ILE A 50 -0.36 -2.72 0.46
C ILE A 50 0.04 -4.14 0.88
N LEU A 51 -0.95 -4.98 1.19
CA LEU A 51 -0.69 -6.36 1.57
C LEU A 51 -0.10 -7.19 0.44
N THR A 52 -0.56 -6.98 -0.79
CA THR A 52 -0.04 -7.70 -1.96
C THR A 52 1.43 -7.34 -2.19
N ALA A 53 1.77 -6.06 -2.16
CA ALA A 53 3.16 -5.59 -2.27
C ALA A 53 4.04 -6.14 -1.15
N ALA A 54 3.56 -6.11 0.10
CA ALA A 54 4.28 -6.68 1.24
C ALA A 54 4.52 -8.19 1.04
N ARG A 55 3.49 -8.97 0.70
CA ARG A 55 3.62 -10.41 0.45
C ARG A 55 4.64 -10.72 -0.64
N ILE A 56 4.64 -9.97 -1.74
CA ILE A 56 5.62 -10.15 -2.82
C ILE A 56 7.04 -9.91 -2.28
N SER A 57 7.26 -8.82 -1.56
CA SER A 57 8.57 -8.50 -0.98
C SER A 57 9.05 -9.58 -0.02
N TYR A 58 8.20 -10.03 0.90
CA TYR A 58 8.53 -11.12 1.83
C TYR A 58 8.77 -12.44 1.10
N ALA A 59 7.96 -12.77 0.09
CA ALA A 59 8.15 -13.94 -0.77
C ALA A 59 9.37 -13.83 -1.71
N GLN A 60 9.99 -12.65 -1.86
CA GLN A 60 11.28 -12.50 -2.54
C GLN A 60 12.46 -12.67 -1.57
N TYR A 61 12.23 -12.43 -0.28
CA TYR A 61 13.25 -12.52 0.77
C TYR A 61 13.24 -13.85 1.53
N TRP A 62 12.26 -14.73 1.28
CA TRP A 62 12.13 -15.99 2.02
C TRP A 62 13.37 -16.88 2.01
N LYS A 63 14.25 -16.78 1.00
CA LYS A 63 15.53 -17.51 0.93
C LYS A 63 16.73 -16.75 1.49
N LYS A 64 16.58 -15.47 1.83
CA LYS A 64 17.69 -14.56 2.17
C LYS A 64 17.96 -14.45 3.68
N ASN A 65 17.28 -15.24 4.52
CA ASN A 65 17.36 -15.19 6.00
C ASN A 65 17.31 -13.76 6.59
N SER A 66 16.68 -12.83 5.89
CA SER A 66 16.57 -11.42 6.24
C SER A 66 15.18 -10.91 5.87
N ILE A 67 14.75 -9.86 6.57
CA ILE A 67 13.46 -9.21 6.30
C ILE A 67 13.66 -8.22 5.15
N PRO A 68 12.68 -8.07 4.23
CA PRO A 68 12.76 -7.03 3.22
C PRO A 68 12.89 -5.65 3.86
N PRO A 69 13.78 -4.78 3.37
CA PRO A 69 13.82 -3.39 3.84
C PRO A 69 12.53 -2.67 3.43
N ASP A 70 12.06 -1.74 4.26
CA ASP A 70 10.81 -1.00 4.01
C ASP A 70 10.79 -0.32 2.64
N GLY A 71 11.92 0.25 2.22
CA GLY A 71 12.07 0.86 0.89
C GLY A 71 11.77 -0.09 -0.28
N LEU A 72 12.00 -1.40 -0.11
CA LEU A 72 11.64 -2.38 -1.14
C LEU A 72 10.13 -2.65 -1.16
N ILE A 73 9.48 -2.70 0.00
CA ILE A 73 8.03 -2.87 0.11
C ILE A 73 7.32 -1.67 -0.52
N ILE A 74 7.80 -0.46 -0.23
CA ILE A 74 7.31 0.79 -0.82
C ILE A 74 7.47 0.77 -2.35
N LYS A 75 8.66 0.43 -2.84
CA LYS A 75 8.91 0.32 -4.29
C LYS A 75 7.96 -0.70 -4.95
N LYS A 76 7.75 -1.86 -4.33
CA LYS A 76 6.83 -2.87 -4.84
C LYS A 76 5.38 -2.40 -4.83
N ASN A 77 4.99 -1.57 -3.86
CA ASN A 77 3.67 -0.96 -3.84
C ASN A 77 3.49 -0.05 -5.06
N LEU A 78 4.45 0.85 -5.30
CA LEU A 78 4.42 1.74 -6.46
C LEU A 78 4.36 0.98 -7.79
N GLU A 79 5.21 -0.05 -7.96
CA GLU A 79 5.18 -0.90 -9.15
C GLU A 79 3.81 -1.58 -9.36
N CYS A 80 3.17 -2.07 -8.29
CA CYS A 80 1.82 -2.65 -8.38
C CYS A 80 0.79 -1.60 -8.83
N VAL A 81 0.88 -0.37 -8.32
CA VAL A 81 -0.03 0.74 -8.68
C VAL A 81 0.11 1.11 -10.16
N GLU A 82 1.35 1.24 -10.64
CA GLU A 82 1.63 1.55 -12.03
C GLU A 82 1.11 0.47 -12.99
N MET A 83 1.33 -0.81 -12.65
CA MET A 83 0.85 -1.94 -13.45
C MET A 83 -0.68 -2.03 -13.48
N GLU A 84 -1.36 -1.75 -12.37
CA GLU A 84 -2.82 -1.72 -12.29
C GLU A 84 -3.38 -0.54 -13.10
N LYS A 85 -2.74 0.63 -13.06
CA LYS A 85 -3.08 1.79 -13.91
C LYS A 85 -3.00 1.45 -15.40
N LEU A 86 -1.90 0.85 -15.84
CA LEU A 86 -1.75 0.38 -17.23
C LEU A 86 -2.84 -0.65 -17.60
N THR A 87 -3.15 -1.58 -16.69
CA THR A 87 -4.19 -2.61 -16.91
C THR A 87 -5.57 -1.99 -17.11
N MET A 88 -5.89 -0.92 -16.40
CA MET A 88 -7.15 -0.19 -16.56
C MET A 88 -7.21 0.62 -17.86
N GLU A 89 -6.12 1.29 -18.23
CA GLU A 89 -5.98 2.00 -19.51
C GLU A 89 -6.23 1.04 -20.68
N LEU A 90 -5.61 -0.14 -20.65
CA LEU A 90 -5.83 -1.20 -21.65
C LEU A 90 -7.28 -1.71 -21.69
N LYS A 91 -7.98 -1.68 -20.56
CA LYS A 91 -9.40 -2.09 -20.47
C LYS A 91 -10.37 -0.97 -20.90
N GLY A 92 -9.88 0.21 -21.25
CA GLY A 92 -10.72 1.37 -21.56
C GLY A 92 -11.56 1.86 -20.37
N LYS A 93 -11.15 1.51 -19.14
CA LYS A 93 -11.86 1.87 -17.90
C LYS A 93 -11.08 2.95 -17.18
N THR A 94 -11.51 4.20 -17.29
CA THR A 94 -11.05 5.28 -16.42
C THR A 94 -11.92 5.31 -15.17
N ASP A 95 -11.68 4.38 -14.23
CA ASP A 95 -12.42 4.36 -12.97
C ASP A 95 -11.98 5.57 -12.10
N THR A 96 -12.79 6.62 -12.09
CA THR A 96 -12.51 7.88 -11.40
C THR A 96 -12.41 7.70 -9.88
N GLU A 97 -13.09 6.71 -9.31
CA GLU A 97 -12.98 6.40 -7.89
C GLU A 97 -11.63 5.79 -7.53
N TYR A 98 -11.02 5.00 -8.43
CA TYR A 98 -9.71 4.41 -8.24
C TYR A 98 -8.61 5.46 -8.36
N ASN A 99 -8.68 6.33 -9.38
CA ASN A 99 -7.72 7.41 -9.54
C ASN A 99 -7.71 8.32 -8.32
N ALA A 100 -8.87 8.62 -7.74
CA ALA A 100 -8.97 9.39 -6.51
C ALA A 100 -8.32 8.71 -5.29
N VAL A 101 -8.34 7.37 -5.20
CA VAL A 101 -7.68 6.64 -4.10
C VAL A 101 -6.16 6.73 -4.21
N TRP A 102 -5.61 6.64 -5.42
CA TRP A 102 -4.17 6.73 -5.63
C TRP A 102 -3.66 8.16 -5.65
N GLU A 103 -4.41 9.13 -6.18
CA GLU A 103 -4.10 10.55 -5.98
C GLU A 103 -4.03 10.89 -4.50
N THR A 104 -4.97 10.37 -3.70
CA THR A 104 -4.90 10.52 -2.24
C THR A 104 -3.61 9.89 -1.67
N TRP A 105 -3.20 8.72 -2.17
CA TRP A 105 -1.96 8.07 -1.74
C TRP A 105 -0.70 8.83 -2.19
N PHE A 106 -0.63 9.31 -3.43
CA PHE A 106 0.49 10.11 -3.95
C PHE A 106 0.61 11.45 -3.24
N ILE A 107 -0.51 12.14 -2.96
CA ILE A 107 -0.54 13.32 -2.10
C ILE A 107 0.01 12.99 -0.70
N TRP A 108 -0.23 11.77 -0.20
CA TRP A 108 0.34 11.28 1.05
C TRP A 108 1.77 10.75 0.93
N ILE A 109 2.41 10.75 -0.24
CA ILE A 109 3.83 10.39 -0.36
C ILE A 109 4.68 11.64 -0.61
N ASP A 110 4.13 12.60 -1.35
CA ASP A 110 4.81 13.84 -1.69
C ASP A 110 4.77 14.89 -0.56
N ASN A 111 3.85 14.78 0.41
CA ASN A 111 3.82 15.60 1.64
C ASN A 111 4.51 14.91 2.81
#